data_AF-A0AAJ8M8Z5-F1
#
_entry.id   AF-A0AAJ8M8Z5-F1
#
_cell.length_a   1.000
_cell.length_b   1.000
_cell.length_c   1.000
_cell.angle_alpha   90.00
_cell.angle_beta   90.00
_cell.angle_gamma   90.00
#
_symmetry.space_group_name_H-M   'P 1'
#
loop_
_entity.id
_entity.type
_entity.pdbx_description
1 polymer ?
#
loop_
_entity_poly.entity_id
_entity_poly.type
_entity_poly.pdbx_seq_one_letter_code
_entity_poly.pdbx_strand_id
1 'polypeptide(L)'
;MSKPEYEFYRCYEVTYQRPWWEYHDEIQHELNAFDSLVMFRPHVMDNKHYLSFGKSTQWSEEEKVKLKGMLEKITASFRLYEEYESDNFRIPCC
;
A
#
# COMPACT_ATOMS: atom_id res chain seq x y z
N MET A 1 2.89 29.75 7.07
CA MET A 1 3.40 28.41 7.39
C MET A 1 2.35 27.42 6.95
N SER A 2 2.63 26.61 5.92
CA SER A 2 1.74 25.53 5.51
C SER A 2 1.67 24.51 6.65
N LYS A 3 0.47 24.00 6.96
CA LYS A 3 0.30 22.93 7.95
C LYS A 3 1.10 21.69 7.50
N PRO A 4 1.61 20.86 8.43
CA PRO A 4 2.11 19.55 8.04
C PRO A 4 0.96 18.80 7.33
N GLU A 5 1.21 18.36 6.09
CA GLU A 5 0.31 17.44 5.40
C GLU A 5 0.56 16.08 6.03
N TYR A 6 -0.36 15.67 6.90
CA TYR A 6 -0.32 14.34 7.48
C TYR A 6 -0.62 13.31 6.40
N GLU A 7 0.21 12.27 6.35
CA GLU A 7 0.05 11.15 5.45
C GLU A 7 -0.37 9.93 6.26
N PHE A 8 -1.47 9.30 5.83
CA PHE A 8 -2.05 8.12 6.45
C PHE A 8 -1.59 6.88 5.68
N TYR A 9 -0.86 6.00 6.38
CA TYR A 9 -0.18 4.86 5.79
C TYR A 9 -0.83 3.54 6.14
N ARG A 10 -0.85 2.63 5.16
CA ARG A 10 -1.12 1.21 5.36
C ARG A 10 -0.06 0.39 4.63
N CYS A 11 0.56 -0.55 5.33
CA CYS A 11 1.54 -1.45 4.74
C CYS A 11 1.07 -2.90 4.92
N TYR A 12 1.17 -3.67 3.84
CA TYR A 12 0.81 -5.07 3.82
C TYR A 12 2.03 -5.91 3.47
N GLU A 13 2.32 -6.92 4.28
CA GLU A 13 3.20 -8.01 3.85
C GLU A 13 2.39 -8.94 2.94
N VAL A 14 2.95 -9.28 1.79
CA VAL A 14 2.26 -10.01 0.74
C VAL A 14 3.09 -11.20 0.26
N THR A 15 2.40 -12.20 -0.29
CA THR A 15 3.03 -13.29 -1.04
C THR A 15 2.42 -13.36 -2.43
N TYR A 16 3.19 -13.84 -3.39
CA TYR A 16 2.75 -13.98 -4.77
C TYR A 16 2.79 -15.46 -5.18
N GLN A 17 1.88 -15.88 -6.08
CA GLN A 17 1.91 -17.25 -6.62
C GLN A 17 3.04 -17.43 -7.64
N ARG A 18 3.39 -16.33 -8.31
CA ARG A 18 4.45 -16.22 -9.30
C ARG A 18 5.40 -15.09 -8.91
N PRO A 19 6.55 -14.92 -9.59
CA PRO A 19 7.40 -13.79 -9.30
C PRO A 19 6.66 -12.45 -9.42
N TRP A 20 6.92 -11.53 -8.47
CA TRP A 20 6.12 -10.31 -8.28
C TRP A 20 6.06 -9.40 -9.52
N TRP A 21 7.11 -9.41 -10.36
CA TRP A 21 7.18 -8.58 -11.57
C TRP A 21 6.12 -8.96 -12.62
N GLU A 22 5.59 -10.19 -12.57
CA GLU A 22 4.50 -10.61 -13.46
C GLU A 22 3.16 -9.92 -13.15
N TYR A 23 3.03 -9.34 -11.95
CA TYR A 23 1.82 -8.63 -11.51
C TYR A 23 1.92 -7.11 -11.72
N HIS A 24 3.03 -6.62 -12.30
CA HIS A 24 3.29 -5.17 -12.41
C HIS A 24 2.15 -4.42 -13.11
N ASP A 25 1.66 -4.94 -14.24
CA ASP A 25 0.60 -4.28 -15.02
C ASP A 25 -0.75 -4.30 -14.29
N GLU A 26 -1.07 -5.40 -13.61
CA GLU A 26 -2.29 -5.53 -12.81
C GLU A 26 -2.27 -4.59 -11.59
N ILE A 27 -1.12 -4.52 -10.91
CA ILE A 27 -0.86 -3.56 -9.84
C ILE A 27 -1.08 -2.14 -10.34
N GLN A 28 -0.48 -1.77 -11.48
CA GLN A 28 -0.65 -0.42 -12.03
C GLN A 28 -2.11 -0.13 -12.43
N HIS A 29 -2.82 -1.12 -12.98
CA HIS A 29 -4.23 -0.98 -13.33
C HIS A 29 -5.10 -0.70 -12.11
N GLU A 30 -4.99 -1.50 -11.05
CA GLU A 30 -5.79 -1.33 -9.84
C GLU A 30 -5.40 -0.06 -9.07
N LEU A 31 -4.13 0.37 -9.10
CA LEU A 31 -3.70 1.65 -8.54
C LEU A 31 -4.31 2.85 -9.27
N ASN A 32 -4.41 2.80 -10.59
CA ASN A 32 -5.05 3.86 -11.37
C ASN A 32 -6.54 3.98 -11.06
N ALA A 33 -7.18 2.90 -10.62
CA ALA A 33 -8.57 2.91 -10.14
C ALA A 33 -8.71 3.46 -8.71
N PHE A 34 -7.60 3.65 -7.99
CA PHE A 34 -7.54 4.15 -6.63
C PHE A 34 -7.03 5.61 -6.60
N ASP A 35 -7.84 6.51 -7.16
CA ASP A 35 -7.56 7.93 -7.45
C ASP A 35 -7.14 8.81 -6.25
N SER A 36 -7.37 8.34 -5.03
CA SER A 36 -7.10 9.04 -3.78
C SER A 36 -5.75 8.70 -3.15
N LEU A 37 -4.96 7.82 -3.77
CA LEU A 37 -3.60 7.53 -3.32
C LEU A 37 -2.67 8.70 -3.69
N VAL A 38 -1.90 9.17 -2.70
CA VAL A 38 -0.77 10.08 -2.97
C VAL A 38 0.54 9.30 -3.13
N MET A 39 0.58 8.06 -2.64
CA MET A 39 1.76 7.21 -2.70
C MET A 39 1.43 5.73 -2.79
N PHE A 40 2.21 5.02 -3.62
CA PHE A 40 2.30 3.56 -3.64
C PHE A 40 3.77 3.15 -3.74
N ARG A 41 4.21 2.20 -2.89
CA ARG A 41 5.57 1.66 -2.94
C ARG A 41 5.60 0.14 -2.71
N PRO A 42 5.97 -0.66 -3.71
CA PRO A 42 6.39 -2.04 -3.50
C PRO A 42 7.84 -2.05 -2.98
N HIS A 43 8.15 -2.88 -1.99
CA HIS A 43 9.52 -3.07 -1.53
C HIS A 43 9.75 -4.46 -0.95
N VAL A 44 11.03 -4.83 -0.82
CA VAL A 44 11.47 -6.13 -0.29
C VAL A 44 12.37 -5.91 0.91
N MET A 45 12.07 -6.57 2.03
CA MET A 45 12.85 -6.53 3.27
C MET A 45 12.90 -7.95 3.85
N ASP A 46 14.08 -8.42 4.26
CA ASP A 46 14.28 -9.76 4.83
C ASP A 46 13.64 -10.91 3.99
N ASN A 47 13.80 -10.84 2.66
CA ASN A 47 13.19 -11.77 1.70
C ASN A 47 11.65 -11.82 1.72
N LYS A 48 11.00 -10.78 2.23
CA LYS A 48 9.54 -10.62 2.23
C LYS A 48 9.12 -9.44 1.38
N HIS A 49 7.96 -9.56 0.74
CA HIS A 49 7.40 -8.51 -0.09
C HIS A 49 6.40 -7.68 0.69
N TYR A 50 6.44 -6.37 0.46
CA TYR A 50 5.57 -5.41 1.09
C TYR A 50 4.97 -4.46 0.07
N LEU A 51 3.70 -4.12 0.25
CA LEU A 51 2.99 -3.09 -0.50
C LEU A 51 2.54 -2.00 0.47
N SER A 52 3.07 -0.79 0.28
CA SER A 52 2.72 0.38 1.10
C SER A 52 1.89 1.38 0.32
N PHE A 53 0.85 1.90 0.97
CA PHE A 53 -0.11 2.83 0.42
C PHE A 53 -0.20 4.07 1.31
N GLY A 54 -0.12 5.26 0.73
CA GLY A 54 -0.18 6.54 1.44
C GLY A 54 -1.26 7.46 0.86
N LYS A 55 -1.90 8.23 1.74
CA LYS A 55 -2.98 9.20 1.42
C LYS A 55 -2.86 10.45 2.28
N SER A 56 -3.34 11.60 1.80
CA SER A 56 -3.39 12.84 2.57
C SER A 56 -4.58 12.94 3.53
N THR A 57 -5.51 11.99 3.48
CA THR A 57 -6.71 11.91 4.32
C THR A 57 -6.80 10.55 5.00
N GLN A 58 -7.52 10.49 6.12
CA GLN A 58 -7.79 9.24 6.82
C GLN A 58 -8.45 8.21 5.89
N TRP A 59 -8.11 6.94 6.10
CA TRP A 59 -8.73 5.82 5.40
C TRP A 59 -10.15 5.61 5.89
N SER A 60 -11.13 5.82 5.00
CA SER A 60 -12.50 5.38 5.22
C SER A 60 -12.62 3.86 5.16
N GLU A 61 -13.67 3.31 5.76
CA GLU A 61 -13.92 1.87 5.70
C GLU A 61 -14.13 1.37 4.26
N GLU A 62 -14.78 2.15 3.40
CA GLU A 62 -14.96 1.82 1.98
C GLU A 62 -13.61 1.65 1.27
N GLU A 63 -12.67 2.57 1.52
CA GLU A 63 -11.34 2.52 0.92
C GLU A 63 -10.52 1.33 1.45
N LYS A 64 -10.64 1.02 2.75
CA LYS A 64 -10.01 -0.17 3.32
C LYS A 64 -10.54 -1.45 2.66
N VAL A 65 -11.84 -1.52 2.37
CA VAL A 65 -12.45 -2.64 1.66
C VAL A 65 -11.96 -2.71 0.21
N LYS A 66 -11.94 -1.58 -0.52
CA LYS A 66 -11.40 -1.52 -1.89
C LYS A 66 -9.94 -2.00 -1.93
N LEU A 67 -9.13 -1.57 -0.97
CA LEU A 67 -7.70 -1.93 -0.90
C LEU A 67 -7.52 -3.42 -0.66
N LYS A 68 -8.32 -4.01 0.24
CA LYS A 68 -8.34 -5.47 0.43
C LYS A 68 -8.75 -6.21 -0.84
N GLY A 69 -9.79 -5.76 -1.53
CA GLY A 69 -10.24 -6.37 -2.79
C GLY A 69 -9.17 -6.32 -3.88
N MET A 70 -8.38 -5.24 -3.95
CA MET A 70 -7.22 -5.17 -4.84
C MET A 70 -6.15 -6.18 -4.44
N LEU A 71 -5.80 -6.25 -3.14
CA LEU A 71 -4.80 -7.20 -2.64
C LEU A 71 -5.18 -8.67 -2.93
N GLU A 72 -6.46 -9.02 -2.80
CA GLU A 72 -6.99 -10.35 -3.13
C GLU A 72 -6.82 -10.74 -4.61
N LYS A 73 -6.77 -9.77 -5.52
CA LYS A 73 -6.55 -10.02 -6.96
C LYS A 73 -5.06 -10.22 -7.28
N ILE A 74 -4.22 -9.33 -6.74
CA ILE A 74 -2.80 -9.22 -7.12
C ILE A 74 -1.87 -10.10 -6.27
N THR A 75 -2.32 -10.63 -5.13
CA THR A 75 -1.49 -11.43 -4.21
C THR A 75 -2.09 -12.82 -3.94
N ALA A 76 -1.24 -13.77 -3.57
CA ALA A 76 -1.66 -15.09 -3.08
C ALA A 76 -2.17 -15.02 -1.63
N SER A 77 -1.52 -14.19 -0.82
CA SER A 77 -1.95 -13.85 0.53
C SER A 77 -1.44 -12.47 0.92
N PHE A 78 -2.09 -11.85 1.90
CA PHE A 78 -1.65 -10.59 2.48
C PHE A 78 -1.99 -10.53 3.96
N ARG A 79 -1.20 -9.79 4.73
CA ARG A 79 -1.49 -9.43 6.11
C ARG A 79 -1.16 -7.96 6.33
N LEU A 80 -1.99 -7.27 7.10
CA LEU A 80 -1.67 -5.93 7.54
C LEU A 80 -0.43 -6.01 8.43
N TYR A 81 0.64 -5.34 8.02
CA TYR A 81 1.90 -5.30 8.77
C TYR A 81 1.87 -4.12 9.74
N GLU A 82 1.49 -2.95 9.25
CA GLU A 82 1.42 -1.71 10.03
C GLU A 82 0.43 -0.71 9.41
N GLU A 83 -0.07 0.18 10.26
CA GLU A 83 -0.92 1.31 9.92
C GLU A 83 -0.61 2.46 10.88
N TYR A 84 -0.28 3.63 10.34
CA TYR A 84 0.07 4.80 11.15
C TYR A 84 -0.21 6.12 10.42
N GLU A 85 -0.29 7.20 11.19
CA GLU A 85 -0.33 8.58 10.72
C GLU A 85 1.06 9.20 10.91
N SER A 86 1.58 9.90 9.91
CA SER A 86 2.87 10.56 10.01
C SER A 86 2.87 11.94 9.38
N ASP A 87 3.63 12.85 9.99
CA ASP A 87 3.91 14.20 9.54
C ASP A 87 5.08 14.27 8.52
N ASN A 88 5.78 13.17 8.30
CA ASN A 88 6.84 13.00 7.30
C ASN A 88 6.95 11.52 6.96
N PHE A 89 6.72 11.13 5.69
CA PHE A 89 6.89 9.75 5.23
C PHE A 89 8.15 9.09 5.80
N ARG A 90 7.94 8.06 6.62
CA ARG A 90 9.00 7.12 6.97
C ARG A 90 8.69 5.86 6.16
N ILE A 91 9.54 5.51 5.21
CA ILE A 91 9.54 4.11 4.73
C ILE A 91 9.59 3.25 5.99
N PRO A 92 8.78 2.18 6.16
CA PRO A 92 9.00 1.22 7.24
C PRO A 92 10.48 0.90 7.27
N CYS A 93 11.15 1.42 8.29
CA CYS A 93 12.59 1.51 8.24
C CYS A 93 13.15 0.09 8.33
N CYS A 94 14.06 -0.20 7.41
CA CYS A 94 15.31 -0.85 7.76
C CYS A 94 15.82 -0.41 9.15
#